data_AF-A0A1E4M9F0-F1
#
_entry.id   AF-A0A1E4M9F0-F1
#
_cell.length_a   1.000
_cell.length_b   1.000
_cell.length_c   1.000
_cell.angle_alpha   90.00
_cell.angle_beta   90.00
_cell.angle_gamma   90.00
#
_symmetry.space_group_name_H-M   'P 1'
#
loop_
_entity.id
_entity.type
_entity.pdbx_description
1 polymer ?
#
loop_
_entity_poly.entity_id
_entity_poly.type
_entity_poly.pdbx_seq_one_letter_code
_entity_poly.pdbx_strand_id
1 'polypeptide(L)'
;MVRGCRFLIDRAARDATAMPGCERTARVMLRLAGNCLKELDRFLAILIDEQAPSSEAPPHHCAAAESDTDTARKLSRIKAMESRFPVDVLRLRAIGRVRAFATGNSPVSPGTRLAHDLAIAARGHGLVPTRYGATPIISDQALAAIAEFYLSLTASLQAQHA
;
A
#
# COMPACT_ATOMS: atom_id res chain seq x y z
N MET A 1 9.82 -8.89 3.61
CA MET A 1 9.62 -7.57 2.99
C MET A 1 10.55 -7.30 1.80
N VAL A 2 11.86 -7.06 2.00
CA VAL A 2 12.80 -6.59 0.94
C VAL A 2 12.77 -7.42 -0.36
N ARG A 3 12.87 -8.75 -0.26
CA ARG A 3 12.84 -9.63 -1.45
C ARG A 3 11.52 -9.53 -2.21
N GLY A 4 10.40 -9.35 -1.50
CA GLY A 4 9.08 -9.17 -2.11
C GLY A 4 8.96 -7.85 -2.86
N CYS A 5 9.46 -6.75 -2.28
CA CYS A 5 9.49 -5.47 -2.98
C CYS A 5 10.37 -5.52 -4.23
N ARG A 6 11.57 -6.11 -4.12
CA ARG A 6 12.48 -6.30 -5.28
C ARG A 6 11.85 -7.11 -6.39
N PHE A 7 11.14 -8.19 -6.05
CA PHE A 7 10.41 -8.98 -7.03
C PHE A 7 9.37 -8.13 -7.80
N LEU A 8 8.61 -7.27 -7.12
CA LEU A 8 7.63 -6.40 -7.79
C LEU A 8 8.29 -5.36 -8.70
N ILE A 9 9.42 -4.80 -8.28
CA ILE A 9 10.23 -3.86 -9.07
C ILE A 9 10.78 -4.56 -10.32
N ASP A 10 11.41 -5.72 -10.15
CA ASP A 10 11.96 -6.52 -11.24
C ASP A 10 10.88 -6.97 -12.23
N ARG A 11 9.68 -7.30 -11.73
CA ARG A 11 8.53 -7.66 -12.57
C ARG A 11 8.10 -6.50 -13.44
N ALA A 12 7.98 -5.30 -12.89
CA ALA A 12 7.61 -4.11 -13.65
C ALA A 12 8.63 -3.76 -14.75
N ALA A 13 9.91 -4.05 -14.52
CA ALA A 13 10.97 -3.89 -15.53
C ALA A 13 10.85 -4.89 -16.69
N ARG A 14 10.27 -6.07 -16.45
CA ARG A 14 10.07 -7.13 -17.48
C ARG A 14 8.78 -6.95 -18.27
N ASP A 15 7.72 -6.45 -17.65
CA ASP A 15 6.35 -6.42 -18.21
C ASP A 15 6.00 -5.13 -19.00
N ALA A 16 6.98 -4.43 -19.58
CA ALA A 16 6.73 -3.22 -20.38
C ALA A 16 5.89 -3.47 -21.66
N THR A 17 5.56 -4.73 -21.99
CA THR A 17 4.92 -5.13 -23.26
C THR A 17 3.61 -5.92 -23.12
N ALA A 18 2.98 -5.99 -21.93
CA ALA A 18 1.76 -6.77 -21.77
C ALA A 18 0.53 -6.09 -22.41
N MET A 19 0.04 -6.66 -23.52
CA MET A 19 -1.18 -6.26 -24.23
C MET A 19 -2.44 -6.43 -23.36
N PRO A 20 -3.51 -5.63 -23.56
CA PRO A 20 -4.73 -5.76 -22.79
C PRO A 20 -5.46 -7.07 -23.14
N GLY A 21 -5.40 -8.04 -22.22
CA GLY A 21 -6.23 -9.24 -22.27
C GLY A 21 -7.67 -9.00 -21.78
N CYS A 22 -8.56 -9.92 -22.12
CA CYS A 22 -9.98 -10.01 -21.71
C CYS A 22 -10.27 -9.55 -20.26
N GLU A 23 -11.45 -8.98 -20.00
CA GLU A 23 -11.89 -8.49 -18.67
C GLU A 23 -11.71 -9.48 -17.51
N ARG A 24 -11.78 -10.80 -17.78
CA ARG A 24 -11.51 -11.84 -16.78
C ARG A 24 -10.07 -11.76 -16.29
N THR A 25 -9.11 -11.53 -17.19
CA THR A 25 -7.70 -11.33 -16.87
C THR A 25 -7.50 -10.06 -16.04
N ALA A 26 -8.21 -8.97 -16.37
CA ALA A 26 -8.14 -7.73 -15.61
C ALA A 26 -8.58 -7.89 -14.14
N ARG A 27 -9.67 -8.64 -13.87
CA ARG A 27 -10.11 -8.92 -12.49
C ARG A 27 -9.14 -9.79 -11.70
N VAL A 28 -8.52 -10.77 -12.35
CA VAL A 28 -7.48 -11.61 -11.72
C VAL A 28 -6.27 -10.76 -11.36
N MET A 29 -5.79 -9.92 -12.30
CA MET A 29 -4.66 -9.01 -12.07
C MET A 29 -4.94 -8.01 -10.95
N LEU A 30 -6.16 -7.45 -10.90
CA LEU A 30 -6.57 -6.56 -9.82
C LEU A 30 -6.53 -7.25 -8.44
N ARG A 31 -7.05 -8.49 -8.34
CA ARG A 31 -6.99 -9.27 -7.10
C ARG A 31 -5.55 -9.63 -6.70
N LEU A 32 -4.72 -10.01 -7.65
CA LEU A 32 -3.30 -10.26 -7.41
C LEU A 32 -2.61 -9.01 -6.86
N ALA A 33 -2.83 -7.85 -7.46
CA ALA A 33 -2.32 -6.57 -6.97
C ALA A 33 -2.81 -6.27 -5.54
N GLY A 34 -4.10 -6.44 -5.26
CA GLY A 34 -4.68 -6.27 -3.92
C GLY A 34 -4.03 -7.19 -2.88
N ASN A 35 -3.78 -8.44 -3.23
CA ASN A 35 -3.09 -9.39 -2.35
C ASN A 35 -1.63 -8.99 -2.10
N CYS A 36 -0.90 -8.54 -3.13
CA CYS A 36 0.45 -8.02 -2.96
C CYS A 36 0.47 -6.83 -1.98
N LEU A 37 -0.44 -5.86 -2.15
CA LEU A 37 -0.54 -4.71 -1.24
C LEU A 37 -0.88 -5.13 0.20
N LYS A 38 -1.78 -6.11 0.36
CA LYS A 38 -2.12 -6.68 1.68
C LYS A 38 -0.90 -7.27 2.38
N GLU A 39 -0.07 -8.02 1.66
CA GLU A 39 1.15 -8.60 2.23
C GLU A 39 2.19 -7.51 2.58
N LEU A 40 2.36 -6.50 1.72
CA LEU A 40 3.25 -5.37 2.02
C LEU A 40 2.82 -4.62 3.28
N ASP A 41 1.52 -4.32 3.42
CA ASP A 41 0.97 -3.71 4.63
C ASP A 41 1.15 -4.59 5.87
N ARG A 42 0.92 -5.90 5.76
CA ARG A 42 1.13 -6.83 6.86
C ARG A 42 2.59 -6.80 7.34
N PHE A 43 3.56 -6.84 6.42
CA PHE A 43 4.98 -6.75 6.79
C PHE A 43 5.34 -5.42 7.44
N LEU A 44 4.82 -4.30 6.91
CA LEU A 44 5.08 -2.98 7.50
C LEU A 44 4.45 -2.86 8.89
N ALA A 45 3.24 -3.38 9.10
CA ALA A 45 2.58 -3.36 10.40
C ALA A 45 3.40 -4.11 11.47
N ILE A 46 3.93 -5.29 11.12
CA ILE A 46 4.83 -6.05 11.99
C ILE A 46 6.10 -5.24 12.30
N LEU A 47 6.71 -4.62 11.29
CA LEU A 47 7.89 -3.79 11.49
C LEU A 47 7.62 -2.61 12.43
N ILE A 48 6.48 -1.93 12.29
CA ILE A 48 6.10 -0.84 13.17
C ILE A 48 5.89 -1.33 14.61
N ASP A 49 5.23 -2.48 14.78
CA ASP A 49 4.97 -3.05 16.11
C ASP A 49 6.28 -3.43 16.83
N GLU A 50 7.28 -3.97 16.12
CA GLU A 50 8.61 -4.28 16.68
C GLU A 50 9.40 -3.03 17.12
N GLN A 51 9.13 -1.88 16.51
CA GLN A 51 9.82 -0.62 16.82
C GLN A 51 9.07 0.23 17.85
N ALA A 52 7.81 -0.10 18.16
CA ALA A 52 7.03 0.63 19.15
C ALA A 52 7.54 0.33 20.58
N PRO A 53 7.84 1.35 21.40
CA PRO A 53 8.29 1.12 22.76
C PRO A 53 7.23 0.36 23.56
N SER A 54 7.65 -0.63 24.35
CA SER A 54 6.80 -1.56 25.11
C SER A 54 5.83 -0.91 26.12
N SER A 55 5.86 0.42 26.26
CA SER A 55 5.14 1.16 27.29
C SER A 55 3.73 1.61 26.89
N GLU A 56 3.29 1.42 25.64
CA GLU A 56 1.97 1.90 25.18
C GLU A 56 1.01 0.80 24.65
N ALA A 57 1.32 -0.49 24.81
CA ALA A 57 0.44 -1.56 24.34
C ALA A 57 -0.55 -2.02 25.43
N PRO A 58 -1.88 -1.94 25.21
CA PRO A 58 -2.82 -2.75 25.97
C PRO A 58 -2.59 -4.24 25.64
N PRO A 59 -2.77 -5.16 26.60
CA PRO A 59 -2.56 -6.58 26.39
C PRO A 59 -3.70 -7.15 25.56
N HIS A 60 -3.51 -7.33 24.25
CA HIS A 60 -4.47 -8.03 23.41
C HIS A 60 -4.04 -9.47 23.14
N HIS A 61 -4.21 -10.30 24.17
CA HIS A 61 -4.53 -11.71 23.95
C HIS A 61 -6.00 -11.79 23.47
N CYS A 62 -6.26 -12.63 22.48
CA CYS A 62 -7.60 -13.01 21.97
C CYS A 62 -8.34 -12.02 21.05
N ALA A 63 -7.79 -11.73 19.86
CA ALA A 63 -8.60 -11.48 18.65
C ALA A 63 -7.79 -11.78 17.39
N ALA A 64 -7.49 -13.06 17.18
CA ALA A 64 -7.04 -13.54 15.89
C ALA A 64 -8.17 -13.31 14.87
N ALA A 65 -7.86 -12.59 13.78
CA ALA A 65 -8.39 -12.76 12.43
C ALA A 65 -8.72 -11.48 11.65
N GLU A 66 -8.61 -10.25 12.18
CA GLU A 66 -8.87 -9.05 11.35
C GLU A 66 -8.28 -7.71 11.86
N SER A 67 -7.63 -7.72 13.03
CA SER A 67 -7.25 -6.49 13.73
C SER A 67 -5.93 -5.89 13.20
N ASP A 68 -6.06 -4.69 12.63
CA ASP A 68 -5.04 -3.64 12.46
C ASP A 68 -3.93 -3.85 11.40
N THR A 69 -4.33 -4.07 10.14
CA THR A 69 -3.48 -3.73 8.97
C THR A 69 -3.55 -2.25 8.57
N ASP A 70 -4.06 -1.38 9.45
CA ASP A 70 -4.07 0.07 9.26
C ASP A 70 -2.67 0.63 9.60
N THR A 71 -1.71 0.32 8.73
CA THR A 71 -0.32 0.78 8.80
C THR A 71 -0.21 2.29 8.95
N ALA A 72 -1.13 3.05 8.34
CA ALA A 72 -1.20 4.49 8.49
C ALA A 72 -1.54 4.91 9.93
N ARG A 73 -2.53 4.26 10.55
CA ARG A 73 -2.87 4.51 11.96
C ARG A 73 -1.74 4.11 12.89
N LYS A 74 -1.11 2.97 12.67
CA LYS A 74 0.06 2.51 13.45
C LYS A 74 1.21 3.51 13.35
N LEU A 75 1.54 3.98 12.14
CA LEU A 75 2.58 4.99 11.93
C LEU A 75 2.22 6.33 12.58
N SER A 76 0.95 6.74 12.55
CA SER A 76 0.48 7.99 13.18
C SER A 76 0.52 7.92 14.72
N ARG A 77 0.34 6.73 15.31
CA ARG A 77 0.41 6.54 16.77
C ARG A 77 1.81 6.77 17.32
N ILE A 78 2.85 6.52 16.52
CA ILE A 78 4.20 6.93 16.88
C ILE A 78 4.26 8.46 16.72
N LYS A 79 3.86 9.20 17.76
CA LYS A 79 3.74 10.67 17.76
C LYS A 79 4.99 11.41 17.25
N ALA A 80 6.18 10.84 17.43
CA ALA A 80 7.44 11.38 16.90
C ALA A 80 7.56 11.28 15.37
N MET A 81 6.79 10.39 14.74
CA MET A 81 6.77 10.13 13.29
C MET A 81 5.67 10.90 12.57
N GLU A 82 4.53 11.20 13.18
CA GLU A 82 3.42 11.92 12.53
C GLU A 82 3.82 13.32 12.04
N SER A 83 4.66 14.03 12.80
CA SER A 83 5.20 15.34 12.39
C SER A 83 6.27 15.25 11.29
N ARG A 84 6.93 14.10 11.16
CA ARG A 84 8.05 13.87 10.23
C ARG A 84 7.63 13.25 8.91
N PHE A 85 6.52 12.50 8.90
CA PHE A 85 6.07 11.73 7.73
C PHE A 85 4.63 12.05 7.30
N PRO A 86 4.22 13.32 7.19
CA PRO A 86 2.85 13.66 6.81
C PRO A 86 2.48 13.12 5.41
N VAL A 87 3.44 13.12 4.49
CA VAL A 87 3.27 12.59 3.13
C VAL A 87 3.15 11.06 3.13
N ASP A 88 3.94 10.35 3.93
CA ASP A 88 3.91 8.88 3.94
C ASP A 88 2.65 8.34 4.58
N VAL A 89 2.14 9.00 5.63
CA VAL A 89 0.83 8.68 6.22
C VAL A 89 -0.28 8.84 5.17
N LEU A 90 -0.25 9.91 4.37
CA LEU A 90 -1.19 10.12 3.28
C LEU A 90 -1.10 8.98 2.24
N ARG A 91 0.12 8.59 1.86
CA ARG A 91 0.37 7.47 0.92
C ARG A 91 -0.14 6.15 1.46
N LEU A 92 0.14 5.81 2.71
CA LEU A 92 -0.34 4.58 3.35
C LEU A 92 -1.87 4.54 3.40
N ARG A 93 -2.53 5.65 3.72
CA ARG A 93 -4.00 5.73 3.68
C ARG A 93 -4.54 5.49 2.27
N ALA A 94 -3.90 6.06 1.25
CA ALA A 94 -4.28 5.85 -0.14
C ALA A 94 -4.08 4.39 -0.58
N ILE A 95 -2.94 3.78 -0.23
CA ILE A 95 -2.66 2.36 -0.47
C ILE A 95 -3.72 1.48 0.19
N GLY A 96 -4.08 1.75 1.45
CA GLY A 96 -5.13 1.01 2.16
C GLY A 96 -6.49 1.05 1.44
N ARG A 97 -6.86 2.22 0.88
CA ARG A 97 -8.09 2.35 0.08
C ARG A 97 -8.02 1.60 -1.25
N VAL A 98 -6.90 1.70 -1.96
CA VAL A 98 -6.65 0.95 -3.22
C VAL A 98 -6.71 -0.56 -2.98
N ARG A 99 -6.07 -1.03 -1.90
CA ARG A 99 -6.10 -2.43 -1.46
C ARG A 99 -7.54 -2.89 -1.17
N ALA A 100 -8.28 -2.15 -0.36
CA ALA A 100 -9.65 -2.50 0.00
C ALA A 100 -10.55 -2.63 -1.23
N PHE A 101 -10.38 -1.75 -2.22
CA PHE A 101 -11.06 -1.87 -3.51
C PHE A 101 -10.64 -3.14 -4.26
N ALA A 102 -9.34 -3.38 -4.41
CA ALA A 102 -8.78 -4.50 -5.16
C ALA A 102 -9.16 -5.88 -4.57
N THR A 103 -9.33 -5.98 -3.25
CA THR A 103 -9.76 -7.19 -2.57
C THR A 103 -11.28 -7.35 -2.47
N GLY A 104 -12.06 -6.39 -2.96
CA GLY A 104 -13.53 -6.42 -2.90
C GLY A 104 -14.12 -6.07 -1.53
N ASN A 105 -13.33 -5.49 -0.63
CA ASN A 105 -13.74 -5.12 0.73
C ASN A 105 -14.20 -3.65 0.84
N SER A 106 -14.26 -2.93 -0.27
CA SER A 106 -14.62 -1.51 -0.31
C SER A 106 -16.00 -1.30 -0.93
N PRO A 107 -16.88 -0.49 -0.32
CA PRO A 107 -18.12 -0.05 -0.95
C PRO A 107 -17.89 1.05 -2.00
N VAL A 108 -16.65 1.50 -2.20
CA VAL A 108 -16.32 2.61 -3.10
C VAL A 108 -16.50 2.19 -4.55
N SER A 109 -17.36 2.94 -5.26
CA SER A 109 -17.61 2.77 -6.69
C SER A 109 -16.33 3.02 -7.51
N PRO A 110 -16.08 2.24 -8.58
CA PRO A 110 -15.02 2.55 -9.54
C PRO A 110 -15.17 3.99 -10.06
N GLY A 111 -14.08 4.75 -10.13
CA GLY A 111 -14.13 6.12 -10.63
C GLY A 111 -12.95 7.01 -10.27
N THR A 112 -13.15 8.33 -10.40
CA THR A 112 -12.14 9.38 -10.23
C THR A 112 -11.43 9.33 -8.88
N ARG A 113 -12.15 8.96 -7.81
CA ARG A 113 -11.59 8.82 -6.46
C ARG A 113 -10.53 7.72 -6.37
N LEU A 114 -10.77 6.58 -7.00
CA LEU A 114 -9.81 5.47 -6.99
C LEU A 114 -8.58 5.78 -7.85
N ALA A 115 -8.77 6.46 -8.98
CA ALA A 115 -7.64 6.92 -9.80
C ALA A 115 -6.77 7.93 -9.03
N HIS A 116 -7.40 8.87 -8.32
CA HIS A 116 -6.73 9.82 -7.43
C HIS A 116 -5.96 9.10 -6.31
N ASP A 117 -6.59 8.14 -5.63
CA ASP A 117 -5.94 7.36 -4.58
C ASP A 117 -4.76 6.54 -5.12
N LEU A 118 -4.88 5.95 -6.31
CA LEU A 118 -3.77 5.24 -6.95
C LEU A 118 -2.60 6.17 -7.27
N ALA A 119 -2.87 7.40 -7.70
CA ALA A 119 -1.82 8.38 -7.93
C ALA A 119 -1.12 8.81 -6.65
N ILE A 120 -1.85 9.02 -5.56
CA ILE A 120 -1.25 9.27 -4.24
C ILE A 120 -0.41 8.06 -3.81
N ALA A 121 -0.94 6.85 -3.93
CA ALA A 121 -0.21 5.64 -3.56
C ALA A 121 1.11 5.51 -4.32
N ALA A 122 1.08 5.63 -5.65
CA ALA A 122 2.24 5.45 -6.51
C ALA A 122 3.24 6.62 -6.47
N ARG A 123 2.76 7.88 -6.41
CA ARG A 123 3.62 9.07 -6.60
C ARG A 123 3.68 10.01 -5.40
N GLY A 124 2.83 9.80 -4.39
CA GLY A 124 2.73 10.70 -3.23
C GLY A 124 1.80 11.90 -3.41
N HIS A 125 1.25 12.13 -4.61
CA HIS A 125 0.37 13.26 -4.89
C HIS A 125 -0.74 12.90 -5.90
N GLY A 126 -1.89 13.58 -5.77
CA GLY A 126 -3.16 13.23 -6.43
C GLY A 126 -3.38 13.79 -7.84
N LEU A 127 -2.36 14.33 -8.50
CA LEU A 127 -2.54 14.93 -9.83
C LEU A 127 -2.75 13.83 -10.90
N VAL A 128 -4.01 13.62 -11.29
CA VAL A 128 -4.38 12.70 -12.37
C VAL A 128 -5.17 13.46 -13.42
N PRO A 129 -4.75 13.43 -14.71
CA PRO A 129 -5.61 13.86 -15.80
C PRO A 129 -6.88 12.99 -15.80
N THR A 130 -8.03 13.61 -15.58
CA THR A 130 -9.34 12.96 -15.49
C THR A 130 -9.71 12.27 -16.80
N ARG A 131 -9.46 10.97 -16.91
CA ARG A 131 -10.17 10.12 -17.88
C ARG A 131 -11.38 9.50 -17.17
N TYR A 132 -12.56 10.04 -17.47
CA TYR A 132 -13.82 9.55 -16.94
C TYR A 132 -14.14 8.15 -17.50
N GLY A 133 -14.62 7.25 -16.64
CA GLY A 133 -15.32 6.01 -17.04
C GLY A 133 -14.51 4.72 -17.08
N ALA A 134 -13.17 4.75 -17.04
CA ALA A 134 -12.37 3.52 -16.99
C ALA A 134 -12.11 3.07 -15.54
N THR A 135 -12.34 1.80 -15.23
CA THR A 135 -11.88 1.20 -13.98
C THR A 135 -10.35 1.31 -13.94
N PRO A 136 -9.76 2.00 -12.95
CA PRO A 136 -8.32 2.15 -12.90
C PRO A 136 -7.66 0.78 -12.68
N ILE A 137 -6.75 0.43 -13.58
CA ILE A 137 -5.92 -0.77 -13.48
C ILE A 137 -4.73 -0.44 -12.59
N ILE A 138 -4.45 -1.28 -11.59
CA ILE A 138 -3.21 -1.21 -10.85
C ILE A 138 -2.13 -1.85 -11.73
N SER A 139 -1.36 -1.03 -12.43
CA SER A 139 -0.27 -1.50 -13.29
C SER A 139 0.90 -2.04 -12.47
N ASP A 140 1.74 -2.86 -13.09
CA ASP A 140 2.98 -3.32 -12.46
C ASP A 140 3.92 -2.16 -12.12
N GLN A 141 3.94 -1.11 -12.94
CA GLN A 141 4.66 0.14 -12.65
C GLN A 141 4.14 0.83 -11.38
N ALA A 142 2.82 0.87 -11.18
CA ALA A 142 2.25 1.40 -9.94
C ALA A 142 2.61 0.53 -8.73
N LEU A 143 2.61 -0.81 -8.88
CA LEU A 143 3.03 -1.72 -7.81
C LEU A 143 4.52 -1.58 -7.48
N ALA A 144 5.39 -1.40 -8.48
CA ALA A 144 6.80 -1.15 -8.28
C ALA A 144 7.05 0.16 -7.52
N ALA A 145 6.41 1.26 -7.92
CA ALA A 145 6.53 2.54 -7.24
C ALA A 145 6.02 2.49 -5.78
N ILE A 146 4.96 1.72 -5.53
CA ILE A 146 4.49 1.45 -4.16
C ILE A 146 5.53 0.60 -3.40
N ALA A 147 6.10 -0.44 -4.02
CA ALA A 147 7.11 -1.28 -3.41
C ALA A 147 8.39 -0.52 -3.04
N GLU A 148 8.84 0.41 -3.89
CA GLU A 148 9.93 1.34 -3.62
C GLU A 148 9.63 2.23 -2.41
N PHE A 149 8.41 2.75 -2.33
CA PHE A 149 7.96 3.50 -1.16
C PHE A 149 8.04 2.68 0.12
N TYR A 150 7.56 1.43 0.13
CA TYR A 150 7.69 0.55 1.30
C TYR A 150 9.16 0.30 1.68
N LEU A 151 10.05 0.11 0.71
CA LEU A 151 11.50 -0.04 0.98
C LEU A 151 12.09 1.21 1.62
N SER A 152 11.79 2.38 1.06
CA SER A 152 12.25 3.66 1.60
C SER A 152 11.74 3.90 3.02
N LEU A 153 10.46 3.62 3.28
CA LEU A 153 9.87 3.78 4.60
C LEU A 153 10.50 2.82 5.62
N THR A 154 10.74 1.57 5.25
CA THR A 154 11.46 0.60 6.09
C THR A 154 12.88 1.06 6.41
N ALA A 155 13.63 1.57 5.42
CA ALA A 155 14.98 2.09 5.66
C ALA A 155 14.96 3.28 6.63
N SER A 156 14.02 4.21 6.46
CA SER A 156 13.83 5.35 7.37
C SER A 156 13.47 4.92 8.79
N LEU A 157 12.62 3.90 8.94
CA LEU A 157 12.28 3.31 10.25
C LEU A 157 13.51 2.67 10.91
N GLN A 158 14.30 1.89 10.17
CA GLN A 158 15.47 1.20 10.71
C GLN A 158 16.60 2.16 11.12
N ALA A 159 16.83 3.23 10.34
CA ALA A 159 17.84 4.24 10.64
C ALA A 159 17.57 5.02 11.93
N GLN A 160 16.36 4.95 12.50
CA GLN A 160 16.02 5.59 13.76
C GLN A 160 16.41 4.78 14.99
N HIS A 161 16.73 3.49 14.82
CA HIS A 161 17.04 2.56 15.91
C HIS A 161 18.49 2.01 15.87
N ALA A 162 19.31 2.49 14.91
CA ALA A 162 20.73 2.22 14.83
C ALA A 162 21.53 3.34 15.52
#